data_AF-A0A956HPA2-F1
#
_entry.id   AF-A0A956HPA2-F1
#
_cell.length_a   1.000
_cell.length_b   1.000
_cell.length_c   1.000
_cell.angle_alpha   90.00
_cell.angle_beta   90.00
_cell.angle_gamma   90.00
#
_symmetry.space_group_name_H-M   'P 1'
#
loop_
_entity.id
_entity.type
_entity.pdbx_description
1 polymer ?
#
loop_
_entity_poly.entity_id
_entity_poly.type
_entity_poly.pdbx_seq_one_letter_code
_entity_poly.pdbx_strand_id
1 'polypeptide(L)'
;MVPSGVFSLMMNCPARWKWLFAGPLLAACGGGGEVVTTATTEASDTGSETAASTSDASTSDATTAGATTDDATTDGVECPPGQEDCGQGCVDVAVEPDHCGGCGIACVGSESCVDGACALECPTGAVNCFGTCQYLDYDQWNCGACGHICSDDEICYSGMCRYNCYDVSWCGGNTCADTLQDPDHCGSCSNACDPGDVCASGTCMTPCTESEEDCGGVCVDLSSDPLNCGYCRFSCPDAPIGAFSCVDGDCKISCPDGYVPNDLETKCTSCGPAVILGAKPLSYWRLGEAKGAMVAVDQQAIQDGAYQGVGLEIAGVASDDDTAARFGDTDLARVDIPGYAAMPDAALSVELWVRGVDSPGIDETAFSYAVDGEDDELLIFNLADITLRIGGASAPTGVSVLDGAWHHLVVTWTSAGGNARIYVDGAEVFQLLNFQSGYLVKSGGHIALGHEQDGVNDGYDPTQRLVGELDEVALYDHVLGPDAALAHYNALQGLMCE
;
A
#
# COMPACT_ATOMS: atom_id res chain seq x y z
N MET A 1 -43.00 -19.44 -31.28
CA MET A 1 -42.78 -18.43 -32.32
C MET A 1 -41.73 -17.44 -31.79
N VAL A 2 -40.81 -17.04 -32.66
CA VAL A 2 -39.64 -16.13 -32.50
C VAL A 2 -39.86 -15.05 -33.60
N PRO A 3 -39.47 -13.75 -33.52
CA PRO A 3 -38.18 -13.17 -33.08
C PRO A 3 -38.29 -12.05 -32.02
N SER A 4 -37.27 -11.72 -31.19
CA SER A 4 -35.85 -11.32 -31.38
C SER A 4 -35.64 -9.82 -31.60
N GLY A 5 -34.75 -9.21 -30.80
CA GLY A 5 -34.35 -7.81 -30.92
C GLY A 5 -33.32 -7.40 -29.85
N VAL A 6 -32.03 -7.58 -30.15
CA VAL A 6 -30.91 -7.05 -29.37
C VAL A 6 -30.49 -5.71 -29.98
N PHE A 7 -30.24 -4.69 -29.17
CA PHE A 7 -29.63 -3.45 -29.62
C PHE A 7 -28.41 -3.10 -28.77
N SER A 8 -27.29 -2.87 -29.45
CA SER A 8 -26.06 -2.30 -28.89
C SER A 8 -25.72 -1.08 -29.74
N LEU A 9 -25.40 0.05 -29.11
CA LEU A 9 -24.81 1.20 -29.80
C LEU A 9 -23.85 1.95 -28.88
N MET A 10 -22.71 2.34 -29.43
CA MET A 10 -21.65 3.10 -28.75
C MET A 10 -21.86 4.62 -28.85
N MET A 11 -20.99 5.36 -28.14
CA MET A 11 -20.59 6.77 -28.34
C MET A 11 -21.56 7.88 -27.91
N ASN A 12 -21.16 8.65 -26.88
CA ASN A 12 -20.42 9.91 -27.10
C ASN A 12 -19.95 10.56 -25.80
N CYS A 13 -18.75 11.12 -25.80
CA CYS A 13 -18.32 12.15 -24.83
C CYS A 13 -17.50 13.21 -25.57
N PRO A 14 -17.90 14.50 -25.59
CA PRO A 14 -17.29 15.51 -26.45
C PRO A 14 -16.08 16.21 -25.79
N ALA A 15 -15.04 16.46 -26.59
CA ALA A 15 -13.84 17.18 -26.16
C ALA A 15 -13.88 18.69 -26.52
N ARG A 16 -13.35 19.55 -25.63
CA ARG A 16 -12.77 20.91 -25.82
C ARG A 16 -12.58 21.57 -24.43
N TRP A 17 -11.53 22.31 -24.08
CA TRP A 17 -10.51 23.04 -24.85
C TRP A 17 -9.06 22.78 -24.40
N LYS A 18 -8.09 23.15 -25.27
CA LYS A 18 -6.66 23.26 -24.95
C LYS A 18 -6.33 24.65 -24.38
N TRP A 19 -5.38 24.73 -23.46
CA TRP A 19 -4.47 25.87 -23.33
C TRP A 19 -3.02 25.41 -23.45
N LEU A 20 -2.20 26.24 -24.09
CA LEU A 20 -0.76 26.04 -24.29
C LEU A 20 0.01 26.78 -23.19
N PHE A 21 1.00 26.14 -22.59
CA PHE A 21 2.25 26.81 -22.19
C PHE A 21 3.43 25.87 -22.41
N ALA A 22 4.57 26.43 -22.81
CA ALA A 22 5.79 25.71 -23.15
C ALA A 22 6.91 26.08 -22.17
N GLY A 23 7.72 25.10 -21.78
CA GLY A 23 8.90 25.26 -20.94
C GLY A 23 9.71 23.95 -20.92
N PRO A 24 11.02 23.95 -21.24
CA PRO A 24 11.77 22.71 -21.46
C PRO A 24 12.54 22.25 -20.22
N LEU A 25 12.80 20.95 -20.12
CA LEU A 25 13.85 20.41 -19.25
C LEU A 25 14.55 19.22 -19.90
N LEU A 26 15.86 19.13 -19.68
CA LEU A 26 16.78 18.19 -20.32
C LEU A 26 16.63 16.79 -19.72
N ALA A 27 16.74 15.76 -20.55
CA ALA A 27 17.30 14.47 -20.14
C ALA A 27 17.96 13.78 -21.36
N ALA A 28 19.29 13.79 -21.39
CA ALA A 28 20.07 12.91 -22.23
C ALA A 28 20.92 12.03 -21.32
N CYS A 29 20.67 10.72 -21.36
CA CYS A 29 21.60 9.67 -20.91
C CYS A 29 21.20 8.37 -21.60
N GLY A 30 22.18 7.63 -22.07
CA GLY A 30 21.99 6.29 -22.62
C GLY A 30 23.23 5.43 -22.37
N GLY A 31 23.11 4.14 -22.67
CA GLY A 31 24.23 3.19 -22.69
C GLY A 31 24.25 2.21 -21.51
N GLY A 32 24.30 0.92 -21.85
CA GLY A 32 24.41 -0.20 -20.92
C GLY A 32 23.50 -1.36 -21.33
N GLY A 33 24.01 -2.50 -21.79
CA GLY A 33 25.41 -2.82 -22.08
C GLY A 33 25.56 -4.17 -22.79
N GLU A 34 26.77 -4.50 -23.24
CA GLU A 34 27.15 -5.81 -23.77
C GLU A 34 28.51 -6.20 -23.17
N VAL A 35 28.73 -7.50 -22.94
CA VAL A 35 29.80 -8.03 -22.09
C VAL A 35 31.01 -8.47 -22.92
N VAL A 36 32.20 -7.92 -22.64
CA VAL A 36 33.48 -8.55 -23.01
C VAL A 36 34.50 -8.39 -21.87
N THR A 37 35.17 -9.48 -21.54
CA THR A 37 36.16 -9.62 -20.46
C THR A 37 37.59 -9.26 -20.89
N THR A 38 38.35 -8.55 -20.05
CA THR A 38 39.82 -8.73 -19.94
C THR A 38 40.37 -8.33 -18.57
N ALA A 39 41.13 -9.25 -17.99
CA ALA A 39 42.14 -9.17 -16.92
C ALA A 39 42.41 -7.84 -16.18
N THR A 40 42.41 -7.94 -14.84
CA THR A 40 43.21 -7.09 -13.94
C THR A 40 44.27 -7.94 -13.23
N THR A 41 45.46 -7.37 -13.02
CA THR A 41 46.50 -7.91 -12.14
C THR A 41 47.11 -6.76 -11.35
N GLU A 42 47.02 -6.80 -10.03
CA GLU A 42 47.83 -5.97 -9.13
C GLU A 42 48.81 -6.86 -8.35
N ALA A 43 49.89 -6.24 -7.86
CA ALA A 43 51.02 -6.93 -7.24
C ALA A 43 51.43 -6.27 -5.92
N SER A 44 51.89 -7.07 -4.96
CA SER A 44 52.67 -6.71 -3.76
C SER A 44 52.91 -7.99 -2.92
N ASP A 45 53.99 -8.17 -2.14
CA ASP A 45 55.29 -7.49 -2.04
C ASP A 45 56.27 -8.38 -1.22
N THR A 46 57.56 -8.01 -1.14
CA THR A 46 58.64 -8.48 -0.23
C THR A 46 59.27 -9.86 -0.51
N GLY A 47 60.60 -10.07 -0.41
CA GLY A 47 61.73 -9.12 -0.22
C GLY A 47 63.07 -9.83 0.09
N SER A 48 64.18 -9.06 0.06
CA SER A 48 65.53 -9.36 0.62
C SER A 48 66.60 -10.13 -0.20
N GLU A 49 67.46 -9.34 -0.88
CA GLU A 49 68.94 -9.30 -0.78
C GLU A 49 69.90 -10.52 -0.90
N THR A 50 70.67 -10.52 -2.01
CA THR A 50 72.17 -10.58 -2.12
C THR A 50 73.00 -11.89 -2.18
N ALA A 51 74.10 -11.76 -2.95
CA ALA A 51 75.43 -12.39 -2.81
C ALA A 51 75.76 -13.79 -3.40
N ALA A 52 76.07 -13.80 -4.71
CA ALA A 52 77.38 -14.13 -5.32
C ALA A 52 78.27 -15.35 -4.92
N SER A 53 78.94 -15.88 -5.98
CA SER A 53 80.25 -16.61 -6.02
C SER A 53 80.21 -18.16 -5.87
N THR A 54 80.57 -18.91 -6.94
CA THR A 54 81.84 -19.67 -7.18
C THR A 54 82.06 -20.89 -6.26
N SER A 55 82.58 -22.07 -6.67
CA SER A 55 83.07 -22.58 -7.98
C SER A 55 83.36 -24.10 -7.88
N ASP A 56 83.31 -24.81 -9.02
CA ASP A 56 84.03 -26.03 -9.42
C ASP A 56 84.45 -27.15 -8.42
N ALA A 57 83.99 -28.38 -8.72
CA ALA A 57 84.76 -29.66 -8.81
C ALA A 57 83.78 -30.87 -8.72
N SER A 58 83.98 -32.05 -9.34
CA SER A 58 84.84 -32.51 -10.45
C SER A 58 84.53 -34.01 -10.75
N THR A 59 84.78 -34.49 -11.99
CA THR A 59 84.98 -35.93 -12.37
C THR A 59 83.79 -36.92 -12.22
N SER A 60 83.65 -38.03 -12.96
CA SER A 60 84.54 -38.77 -13.89
C SER A 60 83.75 -39.58 -14.95
N ASP A 61 84.32 -39.70 -16.17
CA ASP A 61 84.43 -40.88 -17.09
C ASP A 61 83.20 -41.79 -17.40
N ALA A 62 83.04 -42.46 -18.56
CA ALA A 62 83.82 -42.66 -19.81
C ALA A 62 82.81 -43.02 -20.96
N THR A 63 83.09 -43.17 -22.27
CA THR A 63 84.34 -43.41 -23.04
C THR A 63 84.15 -43.00 -24.52
N THR A 64 85.25 -42.78 -25.26
CA THR A 64 85.36 -42.68 -26.75
C THR A 64 85.50 -44.08 -27.40
N ALA A 65 85.38 -44.36 -28.71
CA ALA A 65 85.22 -43.57 -29.96
C ALA A 65 84.33 -44.39 -30.97
N GLY A 66 84.22 -44.22 -32.30
CA GLY A 66 84.85 -43.36 -33.33
C GLY A 66 85.43 -44.18 -34.53
N ALA A 67 85.11 -43.77 -35.77
CA ALA A 67 85.76 -44.10 -37.07
C ALA A 67 85.30 -45.31 -37.95
N THR A 68 84.53 -44.98 -39.00
CA THR A 68 84.71 -45.25 -40.46
C THR A 68 85.09 -46.63 -41.09
N THR A 69 84.32 -46.94 -42.15
CA THR A 69 84.66 -47.59 -43.46
C THR A 69 84.95 -49.10 -43.61
N ASP A 70 84.09 -49.71 -44.45
CA ASP A 70 84.29 -50.71 -45.51
C ASP A 70 84.77 -52.18 -45.27
N ASP A 71 83.84 -53.09 -45.65
CA ASP A 71 83.97 -54.37 -46.38
C ASP A 71 84.40 -55.72 -45.72
N ALA A 72 83.44 -56.67 -45.78
CA ALA A 72 83.43 -58.16 -45.72
C ALA A 72 84.55 -58.97 -44.99
N THR A 73 84.25 -59.91 -44.06
CA THR A 73 83.53 -61.19 -44.33
C THR A 73 83.22 -62.03 -43.05
N THR A 74 81.97 -62.48 -42.95
CA THR A 74 81.40 -63.71 -42.28
C THR A 74 82.07 -64.43 -41.10
N ASP A 75 81.37 -64.47 -39.96
CA ASP A 75 81.03 -65.69 -39.18
C ASP A 75 79.59 -65.54 -38.59
N GLY A 76 78.94 -66.61 -38.12
CA GLY A 76 77.49 -66.66 -37.82
C GLY A 76 76.99 -65.93 -36.56
N VAL A 77 75.68 -65.62 -36.51
CA VAL A 77 75.00 -64.88 -35.42
C VAL A 77 74.05 -65.79 -34.63
N GLU A 78 74.00 -65.65 -33.31
CA GLU A 78 73.07 -66.37 -32.40
C GLU A 78 72.10 -65.36 -31.76
N CYS A 79 70.80 -65.67 -31.75
CA CYS A 79 69.74 -64.73 -31.33
C CYS A 79 69.49 -64.71 -29.81
N PRO A 80 69.06 -63.55 -29.24
CA PRO A 80 68.69 -63.46 -27.83
C PRO A 80 67.50 -64.37 -27.45
N PRO A 81 67.42 -64.85 -26.19
CA PRO A 81 66.27 -65.63 -25.71
C PRO A 81 64.96 -64.86 -25.87
N GLY A 82 63.95 -65.53 -26.45
CA GLY A 82 62.64 -64.93 -26.76
C GLY A 82 62.50 -64.48 -28.22
N GLN A 83 63.57 -64.44 -29.00
CA GLN A 83 63.53 -64.10 -30.43
C GLN A 83 63.94 -65.29 -31.30
N GLU A 84 63.33 -65.38 -32.49
CA GLU A 84 63.65 -66.38 -33.52
C GLU A 84 64.46 -65.74 -34.65
N ASP A 85 65.48 -66.44 -35.18
CA ASP A 85 66.23 -65.96 -36.36
C ASP A 85 65.40 -66.18 -37.62
N CYS A 86 64.77 -65.10 -38.10
CA CYS A 86 64.00 -65.11 -39.33
C CYS A 86 64.85 -64.85 -40.59
N GLY A 87 66.19 -64.98 -40.51
CA GLY A 87 67.13 -64.84 -41.63
C GLY A 87 67.39 -63.39 -42.08
N GLN A 88 66.66 -62.42 -41.51
CA GLN A 88 66.93 -60.98 -41.61
C GLN A 88 67.43 -60.41 -40.27
N GLY A 89 67.61 -61.27 -39.25
CA GLY A 89 67.81 -60.90 -37.86
C GLY A 89 66.77 -61.57 -36.95
N CYS A 90 66.92 -61.28 -35.66
CA CYS A 90 66.12 -61.84 -34.58
C CYS A 90 64.80 -61.06 -34.42
N VAL A 91 63.66 -61.77 -34.41
CA VAL A 91 62.31 -61.17 -34.30
C VAL A 91 61.55 -61.78 -33.12
N ASP A 92 60.77 -60.97 -32.40
CA ASP A 92 59.94 -61.43 -31.28
C ASP A 92 58.55 -61.88 -31.76
N VAL A 93 58.42 -63.18 -31.99
CA VAL A 93 57.20 -63.79 -32.53
C VAL A 93 56.00 -63.74 -31.57
N ALA A 94 56.16 -63.29 -30.32
CA ALA A 94 55.02 -63.17 -29.40
C ALA A 94 54.23 -61.86 -29.58
N VAL A 95 54.84 -60.83 -30.18
CA VAL A 95 54.28 -59.46 -30.27
C VAL A 95 54.41 -58.82 -31.65
N GLU A 96 55.31 -59.28 -32.52
CA GLU A 96 55.53 -58.69 -33.85
C GLU A 96 54.37 -59.06 -34.80
N PRO A 97 53.55 -58.11 -35.31
CA PRO A 97 52.34 -58.43 -36.06
C PRO A 97 52.58 -59.18 -37.38
N ASP A 98 53.74 -59.00 -38.00
CA ASP A 98 54.13 -59.64 -39.26
C ASP A 98 54.82 -61.02 -39.07
N HIS A 99 55.09 -61.41 -37.82
CA HIS A 99 55.78 -62.65 -37.44
C HIS A 99 55.09 -63.36 -36.25
N CYS A 100 53.78 -63.16 -36.11
CA CYS A 100 53.00 -63.58 -34.95
C CYS A 100 52.88 -65.11 -34.83
N GLY A 101 53.48 -65.68 -33.79
CA GLY A 101 53.57 -67.12 -33.56
C GLY A 101 54.61 -67.85 -34.41
N GLY A 102 55.35 -67.15 -35.28
CA GLY A 102 56.44 -67.70 -36.09
C GLY A 102 56.83 -66.83 -37.28
N CYS A 103 58.05 -67.01 -37.78
CA CYS A 103 58.60 -66.20 -38.88
C CYS A 103 57.69 -66.13 -40.13
N GLY A 104 57.23 -64.93 -40.47
CA GLY A 104 56.43 -64.64 -41.67
C GLY A 104 54.92 -64.93 -41.55
N ILE A 105 54.42 -65.14 -40.33
CA ILE A 105 52.99 -65.27 -40.05
C ILE A 105 52.43 -63.87 -39.70
N ALA A 106 51.83 -63.19 -40.69
CA ALA A 106 51.24 -61.88 -40.47
C ALA A 106 49.77 -61.96 -40.04
N CYS A 107 49.38 -61.15 -39.04
CA CYS A 107 47.99 -61.00 -38.63
C CYS A 107 47.15 -60.32 -39.71
N VAL A 108 45.87 -60.71 -39.81
CA VAL A 108 45.00 -60.27 -40.92
C VAL A 108 44.00 -59.19 -40.49
N GLY A 109 43.81 -58.19 -41.35
CA GLY A 109 42.83 -57.13 -41.12
C GLY A 109 43.23 -56.19 -39.97
N SER A 110 42.49 -56.24 -38.86
CA SER A 110 42.64 -55.34 -37.71
C SER A 110 43.03 -56.09 -36.42
N GLU A 111 43.58 -57.30 -36.57
CA GLU A 111 44.06 -58.11 -35.46
C GLU A 111 45.48 -57.69 -35.04
N SER A 112 45.69 -57.59 -33.73
CA SER A 112 47.02 -57.41 -33.12
C SER A 112 47.62 -58.78 -32.80
N CYS A 113 48.95 -58.89 -32.78
CA CYS A 113 49.60 -60.07 -32.19
C CYS A 113 49.60 -59.94 -30.66
N VAL A 114 48.93 -60.86 -29.98
CA VAL A 114 48.85 -60.92 -28.52
C VAL A 114 49.25 -62.33 -28.09
N ASP A 115 50.34 -62.45 -27.33
CA ASP A 115 50.93 -63.71 -26.87
C ASP A 115 51.16 -64.75 -27.99
N GLY A 116 51.56 -64.30 -29.17
CA GLY A 116 51.83 -65.14 -30.34
C GLY A 116 50.59 -65.64 -31.10
N ALA A 117 49.42 -65.05 -30.86
CA ALA A 117 48.20 -65.28 -31.63
C ALA A 117 47.57 -63.96 -32.11
N CYS A 118 47.01 -63.97 -33.32
CA CYS A 118 46.27 -62.85 -33.85
C CYS A 118 44.89 -62.77 -33.19
N ALA A 119 44.55 -61.61 -32.62
CA ALA A 119 43.29 -61.38 -31.94
C ALA A 119 42.73 -59.97 -32.18
N LEU A 120 41.40 -59.86 -32.24
CA LEU A 120 40.70 -58.57 -32.31
C LEU A 120 40.58 -57.94 -30.91
N GLU A 121 41.30 -56.84 -30.69
CA GLU A 121 41.16 -56.01 -29.50
C GLU A 121 39.99 -55.03 -29.65
N CYS A 122 39.03 -55.08 -28.72
CA CYS A 122 37.92 -54.14 -28.69
C CYS A 122 38.25 -52.90 -27.85
N PRO A 123 37.75 -51.70 -28.24
CA PRO A 123 37.86 -50.50 -27.42
C PRO A 123 37.26 -50.69 -26.02
N THR A 124 37.79 -49.98 -25.02
CA THR A 124 37.30 -50.03 -23.63
C THR A 124 35.78 -49.84 -23.55
N GLY A 125 35.09 -50.80 -22.93
CA GLY A 125 33.63 -50.83 -22.80
C GLY A 125 32.89 -51.58 -23.92
N ALA A 126 33.52 -51.84 -25.05
CA ALA A 126 32.95 -52.69 -26.10
C ALA A 126 33.30 -54.16 -25.87
N VAL A 127 32.38 -55.06 -26.26
CA VAL A 127 32.53 -56.51 -26.17
C VAL A 127 32.58 -57.08 -27.59
N ASN A 128 33.47 -58.06 -27.83
CA ASN A 128 33.53 -58.78 -29.10
C ASN A 128 32.31 -59.69 -29.25
N CYS A 129 31.31 -59.22 -30.00
CA CYS A 129 30.13 -59.97 -30.38
C CYS A 129 30.34 -60.54 -31.79
N PHE A 130 30.75 -61.82 -31.86
CA PHE A 130 30.87 -62.58 -33.11
C PHE A 130 31.81 -61.98 -34.17
N GLY A 131 32.88 -61.30 -33.74
CA GLY A 131 33.88 -60.67 -34.62
C GLY A 131 33.71 -59.17 -34.83
N THR A 132 32.71 -58.54 -34.20
CA THR A 132 32.56 -57.07 -34.18
C THR A 132 32.39 -56.55 -32.75
N CYS A 133 32.99 -55.39 -32.46
CA CYS A 133 32.97 -54.80 -31.13
C CYS A 133 31.69 -53.99 -30.91
N GLN A 134 30.77 -54.47 -30.06
CA GLN A 134 29.50 -53.81 -29.75
C GLN A 134 29.48 -53.24 -28.33
N TYR A 135 28.75 -52.14 -28.14
CA TYR A 135 28.56 -51.48 -26.85
C TYR A 135 27.23 -51.90 -26.22
N LEU A 136 27.30 -52.80 -25.24
CA LEU A 136 26.11 -53.46 -24.69
C LEU A 136 25.22 -52.52 -23.86
N ASP A 137 25.65 -51.30 -23.58
CA ASP A 137 24.96 -50.33 -22.72
C ASP A 137 23.91 -49.48 -23.45
N TYR A 138 24.01 -49.35 -24.78
CA TYR A 138 23.06 -48.60 -25.62
C TYR A 138 22.74 -49.25 -26.99
N ASP A 139 23.38 -50.35 -27.36
CA ASP A 139 23.03 -51.09 -28.58
C ASP A 139 21.70 -51.84 -28.42
N GLN A 140 20.66 -51.39 -29.14
CA GLN A 140 19.32 -52.00 -29.14
C GLN A 140 19.29 -53.46 -29.61
N TRP A 141 20.32 -53.94 -30.31
CA TRP A 141 20.45 -55.32 -30.79
C TRP A 141 21.37 -56.20 -29.93
N ASN A 142 22.10 -55.61 -28.97
CA ASN A 142 23.05 -56.30 -28.09
C ASN A 142 22.94 -55.80 -26.63
N CYS A 143 21.74 -55.47 -26.18
CA CYS A 143 21.52 -54.77 -24.92
C CYS A 143 21.79 -55.66 -23.70
N GLY A 144 22.85 -55.36 -22.94
CA GLY A 144 23.32 -56.15 -21.80
C GLY A 144 24.04 -57.47 -22.16
N ALA A 145 23.82 -58.01 -23.36
CA ALA A 145 24.49 -59.20 -23.88
C ALA A 145 24.47 -59.26 -25.42
N CYS A 146 25.49 -59.86 -26.02
CA CYS A 146 25.55 -60.08 -27.47
C CYS A 146 24.29 -60.84 -27.98
N GLY A 147 23.59 -60.26 -28.94
CA GLY A 147 22.35 -60.81 -29.52
C GLY A 147 21.09 -60.64 -28.68
N HIS A 148 21.12 -59.89 -27.57
CA HIS A 148 19.93 -59.55 -26.79
C HIS A 148 19.27 -58.29 -27.36
N ILE A 149 18.16 -58.48 -28.07
CA ILE A 149 17.44 -57.43 -28.80
C ILE A 149 16.25 -56.96 -27.95
N CYS A 150 16.08 -55.64 -27.79
CA CYS A 150 14.92 -55.06 -27.10
C CYS A 150 13.66 -55.09 -27.98
N SER A 151 12.48 -55.00 -27.37
CA SER A 151 11.19 -54.95 -28.09
C SER A 151 11.04 -53.64 -28.89
N ASP A 152 10.14 -53.60 -29.88
CA ASP A 152 9.96 -52.42 -30.75
C ASP A 152 9.60 -51.11 -29.99
N ASP A 153 8.97 -51.21 -28.82
CA ASP A 153 8.62 -50.07 -27.94
C ASP A 153 9.66 -49.79 -26.83
N GLU A 154 10.80 -50.50 -26.84
CA GLU A 154 11.87 -50.40 -25.85
C GLU A 154 13.17 -49.84 -26.45
N ILE A 155 13.92 -49.13 -25.62
CA ILE A 155 15.28 -48.70 -25.91
C ILE A 155 16.28 -49.42 -25.00
N CYS A 156 17.51 -49.62 -25.49
CA CYS A 156 18.60 -50.03 -24.62
C CYS A 156 19.10 -48.82 -23.83
N TYR A 157 19.03 -48.90 -22.50
CA TYR A 157 19.54 -47.87 -21.62
C TYR A 157 20.31 -48.48 -20.45
N SER A 158 21.61 -48.20 -20.38
CA SER A 158 22.52 -48.77 -19.37
C SER A 158 22.53 -50.31 -19.35
N GLY A 159 22.37 -50.94 -20.52
CA GLY A 159 22.39 -52.40 -20.69
C GLY A 159 21.09 -53.11 -20.28
N MET A 160 19.99 -52.37 -20.12
CA MET A 160 18.65 -52.91 -19.89
C MET A 160 17.68 -52.39 -20.95
N CYS A 161 16.79 -53.26 -21.43
CA CYS A 161 15.64 -52.84 -22.24
C CYS A 161 14.64 -52.10 -21.34
N ARG A 162 14.23 -50.90 -21.75
CA ARG A 162 13.35 -50.00 -21.00
C ARG A 162 12.32 -49.40 -21.95
N TYR A 163 11.07 -49.35 -21.54
CA TYR A 163 10.00 -48.72 -22.30
C TYR A 163 10.31 -47.23 -22.58
N ASN A 164 10.06 -46.78 -23.81
CA ASN A 164 10.49 -45.45 -24.25
C ASN A 164 9.53 -44.33 -23.81
N CYS A 165 9.89 -43.62 -22.73
CA CYS A 165 9.19 -42.42 -22.28
C CYS A 165 9.89 -41.17 -22.85
N TYR A 166 9.45 -40.73 -24.04
CA TYR A 166 10.12 -39.68 -24.83
C TYR A 166 10.36 -38.35 -24.11
N ASP A 167 9.46 -37.92 -23.23
CA ASP A 167 9.51 -36.60 -22.56
C ASP A 167 9.18 -36.64 -21.05
N VAL A 168 9.05 -37.82 -20.44
CA VAL A 168 8.59 -37.97 -19.04
C VAL A 168 9.34 -39.08 -18.28
N SER A 169 9.22 -39.12 -16.96
CA SER A 169 9.89 -40.11 -16.11
C SER A 169 9.30 -41.51 -16.32
N TRP A 170 10.16 -42.51 -16.56
CA TRP A 170 9.76 -43.93 -16.49
C TRP A 170 9.73 -44.39 -15.04
N CYS A 171 8.59 -44.92 -14.63
CA CYS A 171 8.24 -45.30 -13.26
C CYS A 171 8.22 -46.82 -13.04
N GLY A 172 8.84 -47.58 -13.94
CA GLY A 172 8.91 -49.04 -13.90
C GLY A 172 8.01 -49.71 -14.93
N GLY A 173 8.43 -50.88 -15.43
CA GLY A 173 7.67 -51.64 -16.43
C GLY A 173 7.38 -50.82 -17.69
N ASN A 174 6.10 -50.61 -17.99
CA ASN A 174 5.63 -49.79 -19.12
C ASN A 174 4.97 -48.48 -18.64
N THR A 175 5.23 -48.05 -17.40
CA THR A 175 4.65 -46.82 -16.83
C THR A 175 5.55 -45.61 -17.09
N CYS A 176 4.98 -44.61 -17.75
CA CYS A 176 5.56 -43.29 -17.96
C CYS A 176 4.68 -42.25 -17.24
N ALA A 177 5.26 -41.34 -16.45
CA ALA A 177 4.51 -40.31 -15.74
C ALA A 177 5.26 -38.97 -15.71
N ASP A 178 4.53 -37.87 -15.89
CA ASP A 178 5.06 -36.53 -15.69
C ASP A 178 5.07 -36.19 -14.20
N THR A 179 6.21 -36.38 -13.56
CA THR A 179 6.41 -36.12 -12.13
C THR A 179 6.25 -34.64 -11.73
N LEU A 180 5.95 -33.72 -12.65
CA LEU A 180 5.64 -32.31 -12.35
C LEU A 180 4.14 -32.00 -12.29
N GLN A 181 3.29 -32.84 -12.88
CA GLN A 181 1.86 -32.57 -13.10
C GLN A 181 0.93 -33.76 -12.79
N ASP A 182 1.46 -34.99 -12.74
CA ASP A 182 0.67 -36.20 -12.47
C ASP A 182 0.41 -36.36 -10.95
N PRO A 183 -0.86 -36.29 -10.47
CA PRO A 183 -1.18 -36.47 -9.05
C PRO A 183 -0.84 -37.86 -8.51
N ASP A 184 -0.76 -38.90 -9.35
CA ASP A 184 -0.42 -40.27 -8.92
C ASP A 184 1.10 -40.48 -8.80
N HIS A 185 1.92 -39.55 -9.35
CA HIS A 185 3.38 -39.68 -9.45
C HIS A 185 4.12 -38.35 -9.15
N CYS A 186 3.56 -37.52 -8.28
CA CYS A 186 4.00 -36.14 -8.08
C CYS A 186 5.36 -36.05 -7.37
N GLY A 187 6.34 -35.40 -8.00
CA GLY A 187 7.72 -35.26 -7.52
C GLY A 187 8.55 -36.55 -7.59
N SER A 188 7.91 -37.73 -7.56
CA SER A 188 8.55 -39.01 -7.79
C SER A 188 7.53 -40.09 -8.20
N CYS A 189 8.02 -41.09 -8.92
CA CYS A 189 7.29 -42.27 -9.43
C CYS A 189 6.56 -43.16 -8.41
N SER A 190 6.47 -42.78 -7.14
CA SER A 190 5.75 -43.53 -6.10
C SER A 190 5.07 -42.63 -5.07
N ASN A 191 4.91 -41.34 -5.38
CA ASN A 191 4.30 -40.36 -4.51
C ASN A 191 2.98 -39.87 -5.11
N ALA A 192 1.89 -40.52 -4.73
CA ALA A 192 0.54 -40.07 -5.06
C ALA A 192 0.07 -39.02 -4.04
N CYS A 193 -0.63 -38.00 -4.50
CA CYS A 193 -1.23 -36.96 -3.67
C CYS A 193 -2.49 -37.46 -2.93
N ASP A 194 -2.89 -36.76 -1.86
CA ASP A 194 -4.11 -37.11 -1.15
C ASP A 194 -5.37 -36.83 -2.02
N PRO A 195 -6.50 -37.54 -1.83
CA PRO A 195 -7.67 -37.41 -2.68
C PRO A 195 -8.28 -36.00 -2.67
N GLY A 196 -8.08 -35.25 -3.76
CA GLY A 196 -8.54 -33.86 -3.94
C GLY A 196 -7.41 -32.85 -4.13
N ASP A 197 -6.17 -33.22 -3.78
CA ASP A 197 -4.98 -32.43 -4.08
C ASP A 197 -4.62 -32.48 -5.57
N VAL A 198 -3.87 -31.48 -6.02
CA VAL A 198 -3.28 -31.40 -7.36
C VAL A 198 -1.75 -31.49 -7.27
N CYS A 199 -1.12 -32.03 -8.30
CA CYS A 199 0.32 -31.92 -8.47
C CYS A 199 0.65 -30.64 -9.25
N ALA A 200 1.44 -29.74 -8.68
CA ALA A 200 2.04 -28.64 -9.44
C ALA A 200 3.52 -28.52 -9.14
N SER A 201 4.33 -28.44 -10.20
CA SER A 201 5.80 -28.39 -10.13
C SER A 201 6.42 -29.51 -9.28
N GLY A 202 5.78 -30.68 -9.24
CA GLY A 202 6.24 -31.85 -8.50
C GLY A 202 6.01 -31.81 -6.99
N THR A 203 5.11 -30.94 -6.51
CA THR A 203 4.63 -30.95 -5.11
C THR A 203 3.12 -31.14 -5.09
N CYS A 204 2.64 -32.03 -4.21
CA CYS A 204 1.20 -32.17 -3.92
C CYS A 204 0.73 -30.95 -3.13
N MET A 205 -0.33 -30.31 -3.61
CA MET A 205 -0.91 -29.13 -2.98
C MET A 205 -2.43 -29.24 -3.00
N THR A 206 -3.05 -28.91 -1.87
CA THR A 206 -4.50 -28.75 -1.81
C THR A 206 -4.90 -27.50 -2.58
N PRO A 207 -5.76 -27.60 -3.62
CA PRO A 207 -6.23 -26.43 -4.35
C PRO A 207 -7.12 -25.57 -3.44
N CYS A 208 -7.08 -24.26 -3.65
CA CYS A 208 -7.95 -23.34 -2.95
C CYS A 208 -9.43 -23.57 -3.29
N THR A 209 -10.31 -23.27 -2.35
CA THR A 209 -11.76 -23.39 -2.59
C THR A 209 -12.23 -22.35 -3.61
N GLU A 210 -13.43 -22.51 -4.19
CA GLU A 210 -13.97 -21.56 -5.19
C GLU A 210 -14.13 -20.11 -4.67
N SER A 211 -13.96 -19.89 -3.36
CA SER A 211 -14.02 -18.59 -2.67
C SER A 211 -12.66 -18.03 -2.23
N GLU A 212 -11.55 -18.72 -2.51
CA GLU A 212 -10.20 -18.34 -2.05
C GLU A 212 -9.20 -18.24 -3.20
N GLU A 213 -8.33 -17.23 -3.17
CA GLU A 213 -7.24 -17.06 -4.14
C GLU A 213 -5.94 -17.65 -3.60
N ASP A 214 -5.09 -18.21 -4.47
CA ASP A 214 -3.75 -18.65 -4.10
C ASP A 214 -2.77 -17.45 -4.02
N CYS A 215 -2.51 -17.00 -2.79
CA CYS A 215 -1.56 -15.92 -2.51
C CYS A 215 -0.09 -16.38 -2.34
N GLY A 216 0.28 -17.47 -3.01
CA GLY A 216 1.66 -17.96 -3.10
C GLY A 216 1.93 -19.19 -2.22
N GLY A 217 1.08 -20.21 -2.36
CA GLY A 217 1.03 -21.41 -1.53
C GLY A 217 0.12 -21.27 -0.31
N VAL A 218 -0.71 -20.23 -0.24
CA VAL A 218 -1.65 -19.98 0.87
C VAL A 218 -2.97 -19.50 0.28
N CYS A 219 -4.04 -20.25 0.53
CA CYS A 219 -5.39 -19.88 0.14
C CYS A 219 -5.91 -18.78 1.05
N VAL A 220 -6.43 -17.71 0.46
CA VAL A 220 -6.89 -16.52 1.19
C VAL A 220 -8.22 -16.03 0.62
N ASP A 221 -9.17 -15.75 1.51
CA ASP A 221 -10.39 -15.01 1.18
C ASP A 221 -10.07 -13.51 1.03
N LEU A 222 -9.91 -13.08 -0.22
CA LEU A 222 -9.65 -11.68 -0.57
C LEU A 222 -10.80 -10.73 -0.19
N SER A 223 -12.00 -11.24 0.13
CA SER A 223 -13.14 -10.41 0.51
C SER A 223 -13.12 -9.96 1.97
N SER A 224 -12.35 -10.66 2.83
CA SER A 224 -12.37 -10.47 4.28
C SER A 224 -10.99 -10.41 4.96
N ASP A 225 -9.90 -10.86 4.32
CA ASP A 225 -8.56 -10.76 4.90
C ASP A 225 -7.99 -9.31 4.84
N PRO A 226 -7.78 -8.62 5.97
CA PRO A 226 -7.25 -7.26 6.00
C PRO A 226 -5.78 -7.15 5.56
N LEU A 227 -5.06 -8.26 5.34
CA LEU A 227 -3.69 -8.29 4.83
C LEU A 227 -3.61 -8.56 3.32
N ASN A 228 -4.70 -8.99 2.70
CA ASN A 228 -4.81 -9.40 1.30
C ASN A 228 -6.12 -8.90 0.64
N CYS A 229 -6.59 -7.71 1.02
CA CYS A 229 -7.93 -7.25 0.68
C CYS A 229 -8.06 -6.94 -0.82
N GLY A 230 -9.00 -7.59 -1.51
CA GLY A 230 -9.23 -7.48 -2.95
C GLY A 230 -8.15 -8.10 -3.83
N TYR A 231 -6.89 -8.16 -3.38
CA TYR A 231 -5.80 -8.87 -4.03
C TYR A 231 -4.65 -9.22 -3.05
N CYS A 232 -3.93 -10.29 -3.39
CA CYS A 232 -2.82 -10.80 -2.59
C CYS A 232 -1.78 -9.73 -2.26
N ARG A 233 -1.40 -9.68 -0.97
CA ARG A 233 -0.44 -8.73 -0.36
C ARG A 233 -0.89 -7.26 -0.35
N PHE A 234 -2.18 -6.98 -0.52
CA PHE A 234 -2.76 -5.68 -0.24
C PHE A 234 -3.27 -5.60 1.21
N SER A 235 -2.43 -5.09 2.10
CA SER A 235 -2.86 -4.84 3.48
C SER A 235 -3.58 -3.49 3.58
N CYS A 236 -4.69 -3.46 4.31
CA CYS A 236 -5.43 -2.23 4.55
C CYS A 236 -4.56 -1.21 5.31
N PRO A 237 -4.70 0.10 5.02
CA PRO A 237 -3.84 1.12 5.59
C PRO A 237 -4.14 1.38 7.08
N ASP A 238 -3.16 1.89 7.81
CA ASP A 238 -3.37 2.43 9.16
C ASP A 238 -4.07 3.81 9.09
N ALA A 239 -4.98 4.07 10.04
CA ALA A 239 -5.65 5.35 10.22
C ALA A 239 -5.22 6.01 11.55
N PRO A 240 -4.98 7.35 11.60
CA PRO A 240 -4.73 8.05 12.86
C PRO A 240 -5.95 8.08 13.80
N ILE A 241 -7.16 8.01 13.23
CA ILE A 241 -8.46 7.94 13.92
C ILE A 241 -9.32 6.95 13.12
N GLY A 242 -9.99 6.03 13.80
CA GLY A 242 -10.72 4.91 13.18
C GLY A 242 -9.83 3.69 12.93
N ALA A 243 -10.40 2.67 12.28
CA ALA A 243 -9.69 1.45 11.90
C ALA A 243 -10.22 0.92 10.56
N PHE A 244 -9.33 0.47 9.68
CA PHE A 244 -9.72 -0.20 8.44
C PHE A 244 -9.99 -1.69 8.66
N SER A 245 -10.94 -2.21 7.87
CA SER A 245 -11.27 -3.64 7.76
C SER A 245 -11.50 -3.99 6.29
N CYS A 246 -11.27 -5.24 5.91
CA CYS A 246 -11.63 -5.71 4.57
C CYS A 246 -13.10 -6.11 4.54
N VAL A 247 -13.87 -5.54 3.61
CA VAL A 247 -15.29 -5.85 3.39
C VAL A 247 -15.54 -5.92 1.90
N ASP A 248 -16.02 -7.05 1.40
CA ASP A 248 -16.28 -7.32 -0.02
C ASP A 248 -15.08 -7.06 -0.95
N GLY A 249 -13.85 -7.12 -0.41
CA GLY A 249 -12.60 -6.88 -1.14
C GLY A 249 -12.11 -5.43 -1.13
N ASP A 250 -12.83 -4.51 -0.50
CA ASP A 250 -12.43 -3.13 -0.29
C ASP A 250 -12.02 -2.87 1.16
N CYS A 251 -10.99 -2.05 1.36
CA CYS A 251 -10.61 -1.58 2.69
C CYS A 251 -11.54 -0.45 3.15
N LYS A 252 -12.51 -0.79 4.00
CA LYS A 252 -13.50 0.14 4.57
C LYS A 252 -13.06 0.64 5.95
N ILE A 253 -13.15 1.95 6.18
CA ILE A 253 -12.85 2.56 7.49
C ILE A 253 -14.07 2.57 8.40
N SER A 254 -13.90 2.11 9.64
CA SER A 254 -14.84 2.30 10.75
C SER A 254 -14.39 3.48 11.60
N CYS A 255 -15.29 4.42 11.86
CA CYS A 255 -15.02 5.62 12.65
C CYS A 255 -15.60 5.53 14.07
N PRO A 256 -14.97 6.19 15.07
CA PRO A 256 -15.53 6.32 16.41
C PRO A 256 -16.63 7.39 16.47
N ASP A 257 -17.44 7.37 17.53
CA ASP A 257 -18.53 8.34 17.77
C ASP A 257 -18.06 9.79 17.60
N GLY A 258 -18.89 10.62 16.95
CA GLY A 258 -18.56 12.00 16.57
C GLY A 258 -17.77 12.14 15.26
N TYR A 259 -17.40 11.03 14.61
CA TYR A 259 -16.75 10.99 13.31
C TYR A 259 -17.47 10.06 12.32
N VAL A 260 -17.40 10.40 11.04
CA VAL A 260 -17.86 9.60 9.91
C VAL A 260 -16.74 9.41 8.89
N PRO A 261 -16.80 8.40 7.99
CA PRO A 261 -15.90 8.35 6.84
C PRO A 261 -16.09 9.59 5.95
N ASN A 262 -15.01 10.13 5.40
CA ASN A 262 -15.11 11.11 4.32
C ASN A 262 -15.62 10.47 3.01
N ASP A 263 -15.95 11.28 2.00
CA ASP A 263 -16.52 10.89 0.70
C ASP A 263 -15.64 9.88 -0.10
N LEU A 264 -14.38 9.70 0.32
CA LEU A 264 -13.42 8.76 -0.24
C LEU A 264 -13.20 7.52 0.64
N GLU A 265 -13.92 7.38 1.76
CA GLU A 265 -13.79 6.35 2.80
C GLU A 265 -12.35 6.13 3.31
N THR A 266 -11.50 7.15 3.21
CA THR A 266 -10.06 7.07 3.49
C THR A 266 -9.68 7.57 4.88
N LYS A 267 -10.55 8.36 5.52
CA LYS A 267 -10.30 9.04 6.80
C LYS A 267 -11.60 9.28 7.56
N CYS A 268 -11.51 9.35 8.87
CA CYS A 268 -12.58 9.82 9.73
C CYS A 268 -12.59 11.36 9.83
N THR A 269 -13.70 11.98 9.48
CA THR A 269 -13.98 13.42 9.59
C THR A 269 -15.01 13.68 10.68
N SER A 270 -14.82 14.74 11.47
CA SER A 270 -15.72 15.13 12.56
C SER A 270 -17.00 15.78 12.01
N CYS A 271 -18.16 15.40 12.54
CA CYS A 271 -19.48 15.91 12.14
C CYS A 271 -20.26 16.51 13.32
N GLY A 272 -21.22 17.39 13.01
CA GLY A 272 -22.11 18.01 14.00
C GLY A 272 -21.40 18.78 15.13
N PRO A 273 -21.98 18.79 16.35
CA PRO A 273 -21.47 19.49 17.54
C PRO A 273 -20.02 19.18 17.91
N ALA A 274 -19.49 18.02 17.51
CA ALA A 274 -18.10 17.64 17.79
C ALA A 274 -17.09 18.58 17.12
N VAL A 275 -17.46 19.22 16.00
CA VAL A 275 -16.62 20.24 15.33
C VAL A 275 -16.53 21.51 16.18
N ILE A 276 -17.67 21.98 16.70
CA ILE A 276 -17.76 23.14 17.61
C ILE A 276 -16.96 22.86 18.89
N LEU A 277 -17.21 21.73 19.57
CA LEU A 277 -16.43 21.31 20.74
C LEU A 277 -14.92 21.20 20.44
N GLY A 278 -14.55 20.74 19.24
CA GLY A 278 -13.17 20.67 18.76
C GLY A 278 -12.50 22.03 18.58
N ALA A 279 -13.26 23.07 18.24
CA ALA A 279 -12.82 24.47 18.19
C ALA A 279 -12.65 25.11 19.58
N LYS A 280 -13.07 24.42 20.66
CA LYS A 280 -12.91 24.83 22.07
C LYS A 280 -13.58 26.18 22.38
N PRO A 281 -14.91 26.26 22.29
CA PRO A 281 -15.64 27.38 22.89
C PRO A 281 -15.36 27.46 24.39
N LEU A 282 -15.52 28.65 24.93
CA LEU A 282 -15.51 28.91 26.37
C LEU A 282 -16.79 28.36 27.03
N SER A 283 -17.95 28.63 26.42
CA SER A 283 -19.24 28.03 26.76
C SER A 283 -20.02 27.73 25.49
N TYR A 284 -20.87 26.70 25.55
CA TYR A 284 -21.65 26.21 24.41
C TYR A 284 -22.99 25.66 24.90
N TRP A 285 -24.09 26.33 24.55
CA TRP A 285 -25.46 25.93 24.87
C TRP A 285 -26.14 25.46 23.60
N ARG A 286 -26.45 24.16 23.50
CA ARG A 286 -27.18 23.60 22.34
C ARG A 286 -28.62 24.09 22.27
N LEU A 287 -29.26 24.19 23.44
CA LEU A 287 -30.66 24.62 23.66
C LEU A 287 -31.75 23.57 23.36
N GLY A 288 -31.36 22.30 23.18
CA GLY A 288 -32.28 21.19 22.92
C GLY A 288 -32.79 20.41 24.12
N GLU A 289 -32.82 21.01 25.31
CA GLU A 289 -33.37 20.35 26.48
C GLU A 289 -34.88 20.04 26.33
N ALA A 290 -35.31 18.94 26.96
CA ALA A 290 -36.71 18.51 26.91
C ALA A 290 -37.69 19.54 27.49
N LYS A 291 -38.95 19.48 27.04
CA LYS A 291 -39.98 20.48 27.34
C LYS A 291 -40.26 20.59 28.83
N GLY A 292 -40.11 21.81 29.36
CA GLY A 292 -40.24 22.10 30.78
C GLY A 292 -38.94 21.96 31.56
N ALA A 293 -37.81 21.74 30.90
CA ALA A 293 -36.50 22.05 31.47
C ALA A 293 -36.44 23.53 31.89
N MET A 294 -35.73 23.79 32.98
CA MET A 294 -35.54 25.13 33.55
C MET A 294 -34.10 25.64 33.37
N VAL A 295 -33.21 24.80 32.86
CA VAL A 295 -31.77 25.01 32.76
C VAL A 295 -31.34 24.78 31.32
N ALA A 296 -30.59 25.73 30.75
CA ALA A 296 -29.87 25.58 29.50
C ALA A 296 -28.44 25.14 29.83
N VAL A 297 -28.05 23.95 29.41
CA VAL A 297 -26.81 23.28 29.84
C VAL A 297 -25.63 23.75 29.00
N ASP A 298 -24.59 24.24 29.67
CA ASP A 298 -23.30 24.53 29.04
C ASP A 298 -22.52 23.22 28.85
N GLN A 299 -22.26 22.84 27.59
CA GLN A 299 -21.50 21.63 27.25
C GLN A 299 -20.05 21.68 27.75
N GLN A 300 -19.51 22.88 28.01
CA GLN A 300 -18.19 23.07 28.61
C GLN A 300 -18.22 23.10 30.14
N ALA A 301 -19.42 23.03 30.74
CA ALA A 301 -19.67 23.07 32.18
C ALA A 301 -19.04 24.28 32.91
N ILE A 302 -18.97 25.44 32.24
CA ILE A 302 -18.48 26.70 32.82
C ILE A 302 -19.63 27.45 33.48
N GLN A 303 -20.73 27.68 32.76
CA GLN A 303 -21.89 28.40 33.30
C GLN A 303 -23.21 28.03 32.61
N ASP A 304 -24.01 27.20 33.27
CA ASP A 304 -25.39 26.93 32.85
C ASP A 304 -26.26 28.21 32.89
N GLY A 305 -27.22 28.29 31.97
CA GLY A 305 -28.26 29.31 31.92
C GLY A 305 -29.61 28.84 32.49
N ALA A 306 -30.56 29.76 32.64
CA ALA A 306 -31.92 29.49 33.12
C ALA A 306 -32.98 29.97 32.12
N TYR A 307 -33.91 29.09 31.77
CA TYR A 307 -35.00 29.41 30.82
C TYR A 307 -36.08 30.27 31.46
N GLN A 308 -36.39 31.40 30.82
CA GLN A 308 -37.52 32.27 31.17
C GLN A 308 -38.50 32.30 29.99
N GLY A 309 -39.65 31.64 30.09
CA GLY A 309 -40.72 31.75 29.08
C GLY A 309 -40.38 31.27 27.66
N VAL A 310 -39.29 30.52 27.50
CA VAL A 310 -38.81 29.92 26.23
C VAL A 310 -39.56 28.62 25.94
N GLY A 311 -39.89 28.38 24.67
CA GLY A 311 -40.43 27.11 24.19
C GLY A 311 -39.31 26.16 23.77
N LEU A 312 -39.38 24.89 24.17
CA LEU A 312 -38.37 23.86 23.86
C LEU A 312 -38.99 22.69 23.06
N GLU A 313 -38.16 21.72 22.66
CA GLU A 313 -38.49 20.60 21.75
C GLU A 313 -38.89 21.07 20.33
N ILE A 314 -38.17 22.06 19.80
CA ILE A 314 -38.41 22.59 18.46
C ILE A 314 -37.46 21.91 17.47
N ALA A 315 -37.90 21.65 16.24
CA ALA A 315 -37.02 21.04 15.23
C ALA A 315 -35.79 21.93 14.99
N GLY A 316 -34.63 21.44 15.43
CA GLY A 316 -33.35 22.12 15.42
C GLY A 316 -32.76 22.29 14.03
N VAL A 317 -31.49 22.67 13.99
CA VAL A 317 -30.72 22.79 12.74
C VAL A 317 -29.84 21.58 12.46
N ALA A 318 -29.37 20.91 13.50
CA ALA A 318 -28.55 19.72 13.39
C ALA A 318 -29.34 18.55 12.79
N SER A 319 -28.65 17.68 12.06
CA SER A 319 -29.18 16.41 11.56
C SER A 319 -29.09 15.29 12.61
N ASP A 320 -29.37 15.62 13.88
CA ASP A 320 -29.39 14.71 15.03
C ASP A 320 -30.74 14.74 15.78
N ASP A 321 -30.81 14.13 16.97
CA ASP A 321 -32.00 14.13 17.83
C ASP A 321 -32.10 15.38 18.75
N ASP A 322 -31.19 16.35 18.62
CA ASP A 322 -31.20 17.58 19.42
C ASP A 322 -32.26 18.57 18.89
N THR A 323 -32.57 19.60 19.67
CA THR A 323 -33.69 20.49 19.40
C THR A 323 -33.33 21.96 19.62
N ALA A 324 -34.12 22.86 19.06
CA ALA A 324 -33.94 24.30 19.24
C ALA A 324 -34.85 24.86 20.34
N ALA A 325 -34.50 26.08 20.78
CA ALA A 325 -35.32 26.92 21.64
C ALA A 325 -36.05 28.00 20.84
N ARG A 326 -37.36 28.20 21.08
CA ARG A 326 -38.18 29.30 20.54
C ARG A 326 -38.38 30.41 21.57
N PHE A 327 -38.19 31.64 21.10
CA PHE A 327 -38.31 32.90 21.80
C PHE A 327 -39.49 33.71 21.24
N GLY A 328 -39.92 34.75 21.96
CA GLY A 328 -41.01 35.64 21.55
C GLY A 328 -42.44 35.14 21.81
N ASP A 329 -42.64 33.88 22.20
CA ASP A 329 -43.94 33.33 22.68
C ASP A 329 -44.49 34.13 23.89
N THR A 330 -43.61 34.81 24.63
CA THR A 330 -43.95 35.81 25.65
C THR A 330 -43.05 37.04 25.51
N ASP A 331 -43.52 38.19 26.02
CA ASP A 331 -42.80 39.46 25.97
C ASP A 331 -41.46 39.49 26.74
N LEU A 332 -41.14 38.44 27.51
CA LEU A 332 -39.92 38.33 28.34
C LEU A 332 -39.15 37.02 28.09
N ALA A 333 -39.42 36.34 26.96
CA ALA A 333 -38.83 35.04 26.63
C ALA A 333 -37.31 35.14 26.39
N ARG A 334 -36.48 34.48 27.20
CA ARG A 334 -35.00 34.53 27.13
C ARG A 334 -34.31 33.41 27.92
N VAL A 335 -33.00 33.27 27.76
CA VAL A 335 -32.13 32.50 28.67
C VAL A 335 -31.30 33.46 29.52
N ASP A 336 -31.40 33.37 30.85
CA ASP A 336 -30.60 34.14 31.82
C ASP A 336 -29.31 33.39 32.19
N ILE A 337 -28.14 33.99 31.98
CA ILE A 337 -26.83 33.39 32.30
C ILE A 337 -26.09 34.37 33.23
N PRO A 338 -26.27 34.25 34.56
CA PRO A 338 -25.83 35.27 35.51
C PRO A 338 -24.38 35.14 35.97
N GLY A 339 -23.71 36.29 36.12
CA GLY A 339 -22.39 36.37 36.76
C GLY A 339 -21.27 35.78 35.91
N TYR A 340 -21.33 35.94 34.59
CA TYR A 340 -20.42 35.34 33.63
C TYR A 340 -18.99 35.93 33.76
N ALA A 341 -18.21 35.35 34.68
CA ALA A 341 -16.91 35.86 35.08
C ALA A 341 -15.81 35.66 34.02
N ALA A 342 -16.04 34.77 33.06
CA ALA A 342 -15.04 34.37 32.06
C ALA A 342 -15.10 35.17 30.76
N MET A 343 -15.93 36.23 30.68
CA MET A 343 -16.11 37.01 29.45
C MET A 343 -14.77 37.48 28.84
N PRO A 344 -14.47 37.16 27.57
CA PRO A 344 -13.20 37.55 26.94
C PRO A 344 -13.09 39.07 26.76
N ASP A 345 -11.93 39.64 27.07
CA ASP A 345 -11.71 41.10 27.10
C ASP A 345 -11.18 41.69 25.77
N ALA A 346 -10.30 40.96 25.08
CA ALA A 346 -9.49 41.50 23.97
C ALA A 346 -9.76 40.85 22.59
N ALA A 347 -10.33 39.64 22.56
CA ALA A 347 -10.71 38.94 21.33
C ALA A 347 -11.85 37.97 21.64
N LEU A 348 -12.86 37.90 20.77
CA LEU A 348 -14.00 37.00 20.95
C LEU A 348 -14.64 36.59 19.62
N SER A 349 -15.38 35.49 19.69
CA SER A 349 -16.41 35.13 18.71
C SER A 349 -17.69 34.73 19.44
N VAL A 350 -18.84 35.15 18.92
CA VAL A 350 -20.15 34.56 19.23
C VAL A 350 -20.60 33.83 17.98
N GLU A 351 -20.94 32.56 18.15
CA GLU A 351 -21.51 31.68 17.14
C GLU A 351 -22.91 31.26 17.60
N LEU A 352 -23.85 31.19 16.67
CA LEU A 352 -25.19 30.68 16.91
C LEU A 352 -25.87 30.29 15.60
N TRP A 353 -26.91 29.48 15.68
CA TRP A 353 -27.91 29.39 14.64
C TRP A 353 -29.16 30.17 15.03
N VAL A 354 -29.76 30.84 14.05
CA VAL A 354 -31.00 31.61 14.25
C VAL A 354 -31.98 31.39 13.11
N ARG A 355 -33.27 31.30 13.45
CA ARG A 355 -34.39 31.32 12.49
C ARG A 355 -35.46 32.28 12.95
N GLY A 356 -35.82 33.24 12.10
CA GLY A 356 -36.82 34.26 12.44
C GLY A 356 -37.31 35.04 11.23
N VAL A 357 -38.25 35.94 11.43
CA VAL A 357 -38.75 36.88 10.41
C VAL A 357 -38.85 38.28 11.00
N ASP A 358 -38.50 39.30 10.21
CA ASP A 358 -38.56 40.72 10.57
C ASP A 358 -39.96 41.09 11.07
N SER A 359 -40.09 41.28 12.39
CA SER A 359 -41.36 41.55 13.06
C SER A 359 -41.57 43.06 13.20
N PRO A 360 -42.62 43.66 12.61
CA PRO A 360 -42.76 45.12 12.51
C PRO A 360 -42.68 45.86 13.85
N GLY A 361 -41.58 46.60 14.05
CA GLY A 361 -41.33 47.38 15.27
C GLY A 361 -40.75 46.57 16.43
N ILE A 362 -40.15 45.41 16.12
CA ILE A 362 -39.26 44.65 17.02
C ILE A 362 -37.85 44.75 16.43
N ASP A 363 -36.85 44.98 17.28
CA ASP A 363 -35.44 44.81 16.97
C ASP A 363 -35.01 43.44 17.51
N GLU A 364 -35.01 42.38 16.68
CA GLU A 364 -34.73 41.03 17.18
C GLU A 364 -33.32 40.91 17.77
N THR A 365 -33.21 40.40 19.01
CA THR A 365 -31.94 40.29 19.75
C THR A 365 -31.51 38.84 19.92
N ALA A 366 -30.35 38.47 19.37
CA ALA A 366 -29.82 37.11 19.55
C ALA A 366 -29.05 36.97 20.87
N PHE A 367 -28.14 37.89 21.15
CA PHE A 367 -27.19 37.82 22.27
C PHE A 367 -26.98 39.20 22.87
N SER A 368 -27.22 39.34 24.18
CA SER A 368 -26.91 40.54 24.97
C SER A 368 -26.01 40.16 26.14
N TYR A 369 -25.04 41.02 26.45
CA TYR A 369 -24.22 40.93 27.65
C TYR A 369 -24.06 42.31 28.28
N ALA A 370 -24.49 42.42 29.54
CA ALA A 370 -24.55 43.66 30.32
C ALA A 370 -23.70 43.55 31.59
N VAL A 371 -23.03 44.63 31.98
CA VAL A 371 -22.20 44.77 33.20
C VAL A 371 -22.62 46.01 34.00
N ASP A 372 -22.13 46.12 35.24
CA ASP A 372 -22.40 47.31 36.06
C ASP A 372 -21.85 48.59 35.38
N GLY A 373 -22.76 49.49 35.02
CA GLY A 373 -22.47 50.74 34.33
C GLY A 373 -22.30 50.65 32.80
N GLU A 374 -22.58 49.51 32.17
CA GLU A 374 -22.72 49.37 30.71
C GLU A 374 -23.65 48.19 30.38
N ASP A 375 -24.86 48.52 29.94
CA ASP A 375 -25.88 47.61 29.42
C ASP A 375 -25.44 46.99 28.08
N ASP A 376 -24.89 47.81 27.19
CA ASP A 376 -24.45 47.45 25.84
C ASP A 376 -22.98 47.00 25.75
N GLU A 377 -22.51 46.19 26.70
CA GLU A 377 -21.11 45.79 26.77
C GLU A 377 -20.69 44.89 25.60
N LEU A 378 -21.54 43.91 25.25
CA LEU A 378 -21.55 43.21 23.96
C LEU A 378 -23.01 42.91 23.57
N LEU A 379 -23.44 43.37 22.39
CA LEU A 379 -24.82 43.13 21.90
C LEU A 379 -24.81 42.75 20.42
N ILE A 380 -25.62 41.75 20.06
CA ILE A 380 -25.97 41.35 18.69
C ILE A 380 -27.49 41.41 18.59
N PHE A 381 -28.00 42.53 18.06
CA PHE A 381 -29.43 42.85 17.99
C PHE A 381 -29.83 43.46 16.65
N ASN A 382 -31.13 43.71 16.48
CA ASN A 382 -31.75 44.16 15.24
C ASN A 382 -31.33 43.23 14.08
N LEU A 383 -31.69 41.95 14.13
CA LEU A 383 -31.25 40.97 13.12
C LEU A 383 -31.75 41.27 11.69
N ALA A 384 -32.65 42.25 11.51
CA ALA A 384 -33.02 42.81 10.21
C ALA A 384 -31.92 43.69 9.57
N ASP A 385 -31.13 44.39 10.39
CA ASP A 385 -29.88 45.11 10.06
C ASP A 385 -28.89 44.89 11.22
N ILE A 386 -28.25 43.71 11.22
CA ILE A 386 -27.50 43.17 12.38
C ILE A 386 -26.60 44.27 12.93
N THR A 387 -26.88 44.71 14.14
CA THR A 387 -26.15 45.78 14.79
C THR A 387 -25.31 45.18 15.91
N LEU A 388 -23.99 45.23 15.72
CA LEU A 388 -23.04 44.88 16.77
C LEU A 388 -22.84 46.08 17.70
N ARG A 389 -22.92 45.88 19.01
CA ARG A 389 -22.37 46.83 19.99
C ARG A 389 -21.20 46.24 20.75
N ILE A 390 -20.22 47.09 21.04
CA ILE A 390 -19.09 46.83 21.93
C ILE A 390 -18.93 48.07 22.81
N GLY A 391 -19.05 47.91 24.13
CA GLY A 391 -18.91 49.00 25.09
C GLY A 391 -19.75 50.24 24.73
N GLY A 392 -21.04 50.03 24.45
CA GLY A 392 -22.01 51.09 24.15
C GLY A 392 -21.92 51.73 22.76
N ALA A 393 -20.87 51.46 21.98
CA ALA A 393 -20.78 51.94 20.60
C ALA A 393 -21.45 50.95 19.64
N SER A 394 -22.28 51.46 18.72
CA SER A 394 -23.03 50.65 17.75
C SER A 394 -22.40 50.64 16.35
N ALA A 395 -22.49 49.50 15.67
CA ALA A 395 -22.15 49.31 14.27
C ALA A 395 -23.28 48.54 13.55
N PRO A 396 -24.25 49.23 12.90
CA PRO A 396 -25.17 48.59 11.96
C PRO A 396 -24.40 48.14 10.70
N THR A 397 -24.83 47.05 10.08
CA THR A 397 -24.00 46.30 9.11
C THR A 397 -24.59 46.25 7.70
N GLY A 398 -25.90 46.44 7.56
CA GLY A 398 -26.69 46.16 6.36
C GLY A 398 -26.92 44.67 6.09
N VAL A 399 -26.57 43.78 7.04
CA VAL A 399 -26.76 42.32 6.94
C VAL A 399 -28.06 41.93 7.62
N SER A 400 -28.82 41.01 7.01
CA SER A 400 -30.08 40.49 7.55
C SER A 400 -30.06 38.96 7.55
N VAL A 401 -30.66 38.35 8.57
CA VAL A 401 -30.83 36.88 8.70
C VAL A 401 -32.29 36.50 9.06
N LEU A 402 -33.24 37.37 8.76
CA LEU A 402 -34.66 37.21 9.14
C LEU A 402 -35.58 36.94 7.95
N ASP A 403 -35.24 35.93 7.13
CA ASP A 403 -36.04 35.52 5.97
C ASP A 403 -36.94 34.28 6.22
N GLY A 404 -36.86 33.69 7.42
CA GLY A 404 -37.57 32.48 7.83
C GLY A 404 -36.78 31.17 7.68
N ALA A 405 -35.57 31.20 7.12
CA ALA A 405 -34.64 30.07 7.12
C ALA A 405 -33.82 29.98 8.43
N TRP A 406 -33.17 28.84 8.64
CA TRP A 406 -32.07 28.72 9.60
C TRP A 406 -30.80 29.33 8.97
N HIS A 407 -30.16 30.27 9.67
CA HIS A 407 -28.85 30.81 9.32
C HIS A 407 -27.82 30.54 10.40
N HIS A 408 -26.61 30.18 9.98
CA HIS A 408 -25.43 30.14 10.85
C HIS A 408 -24.83 31.53 10.93
N LEU A 409 -24.75 32.09 12.14
CA LEU A 409 -24.22 33.42 12.37
C LEU A 409 -22.97 33.33 13.25
N VAL A 410 -21.84 33.81 12.74
CA VAL A 410 -20.61 33.99 13.52
C VAL A 410 -20.20 35.45 13.50
N VAL A 411 -20.24 36.10 14.66
CA VAL A 411 -19.80 37.49 14.87
C VAL A 411 -18.49 37.47 15.65
N THR A 412 -17.44 38.09 15.09
CA THR A 412 -16.11 38.13 15.71
C THR A 412 -15.65 39.56 15.94
N TRP A 413 -14.88 39.80 17.01
CA TRP A 413 -14.29 41.11 17.28
C TRP A 413 -12.92 41.01 17.95
N THR A 414 -12.00 41.94 17.62
CA THR A 414 -10.72 42.13 18.34
C THR A 414 -10.50 43.56 18.79
N SER A 415 -10.14 43.73 20.06
CA SER A 415 -9.63 44.98 20.63
C SER A 415 -8.44 45.52 19.82
N ALA A 416 -7.48 44.65 19.51
CA ALA A 416 -6.36 45.00 18.65
C ALA A 416 -6.86 45.32 17.23
N GLY A 417 -6.80 46.57 16.84
CA GLY A 417 -7.24 47.06 15.52
C GLY A 417 -8.74 47.27 15.38
N GLY A 418 -9.56 46.88 16.36
CA GLY A 418 -11.02 47.03 16.30
C GLY A 418 -11.65 46.30 15.12
N ASN A 419 -11.20 45.07 14.86
CA ASN A 419 -11.60 44.30 13.68
C ASN A 419 -12.87 43.53 14.00
N ALA A 420 -14.01 43.94 13.46
CA ALA A 420 -15.24 43.15 13.50
C ALA A 420 -15.45 42.42 12.17
N ARG A 421 -15.92 41.16 12.21
CA ARG A 421 -16.37 40.40 11.02
C ARG A 421 -17.66 39.66 11.33
N ILE A 422 -18.50 39.51 10.32
CA ILE A 422 -19.68 38.64 10.38
C ILE A 422 -19.60 37.63 9.26
N TYR A 423 -19.79 36.36 9.62
CA TYR A 423 -20.01 35.26 8.69
C TYR A 423 -21.48 34.83 8.79
N VAL A 424 -22.11 34.64 7.63
CA VAL A 424 -23.44 34.03 7.50
C VAL A 424 -23.29 32.80 6.62
N ASP A 425 -23.79 31.66 7.08
CA ASP A 425 -23.76 30.37 6.37
C ASP A 425 -22.33 29.99 5.90
N GLY A 426 -21.36 30.17 6.80
CA GLY A 426 -19.94 29.94 6.55
C GLY A 426 -19.22 30.98 5.67
N ALA A 427 -19.94 31.96 5.09
CA ALA A 427 -19.37 32.98 4.19
C ALA A 427 -19.18 34.33 4.89
N GLU A 428 -18.05 35.01 4.69
CA GLU A 428 -17.84 36.37 5.21
C GLU A 428 -18.71 37.38 4.46
N VAL A 429 -19.64 38.02 5.17
CA VAL A 429 -20.59 39.00 4.59
C VAL A 429 -20.33 40.44 5.03
N PHE A 430 -19.59 40.64 6.13
CA PHE A 430 -19.27 41.97 6.64
C PHE A 430 -17.88 42.04 7.28
N GLN A 431 -17.22 43.18 7.10
CA GLN A 431 -15.97 43.53 7.78
C GLN A 431 -15.97 45.01 8.18
N LEU A 432 -15.59 45.30 9.41
CA LEU A 432 -15.31 46.65 9.92
C LEU A 432 -13.95 46.68 10.62
N LEU A 433 -13.23 47.80 10.50
CA LEU A 433 -11.91 48.00 11.09
C LEU A 433 -11.91 49.27 11.95
N ASN A 434 -11.07 49.29 12.98
CA ASN A 434 -10.94 50.35 13.98
C ASN A 434 -12.17 50.55 14.90
N PHE A 435 -13.15 49.65 14.85
CA PHE A 435 -14.32 49.70 15.71
C PHE A 435 -13.96 49.31 17.15
N GLN A 436 -14.05 50.28 18.07
CA GLN A 436 -13.60 50.14 19.46
C GLN A 436 -12.14 49.66 19.61
N SER A 437 -11.25 50.06 18.69
CA SER A 437 -9.84 49.66 18.76
C SER A 437 -9.18 50.08 20.08
N GLY A 438 -8.70 49.11 20.85
CA GLY A 438 -8.09 49.29 22.17
C GLY A 438 -9.06 49.29 23.35
N TYR A 439 -10.36 49.11 23.11
CA TYR A 439 -11.34 48.83 24.17
C TYR A 439 -11.06 47.45 24.79
N LEU A 440 -11.46 47.23 26.04
CA LEU A 440 -11.40 45.91 26.68
C LEU A 440 -12.78 45.62 27.27
N VAL A 441 -13.38 44.52 26.84
CA VAL A 441 -14.70 44.08 27.29
C VAL A 441 -14.64 43.74 28.78
N LYS A 442 -15.56 44.30 29.56
CA LYS A 442 -15.62 44.16 31.02
C LYS A 442 -16.18 42.78 31.41
N SER A 443 -15.60 42.12 32.40
CA SER A 443 -16.02 40.78 32.85
C SER A 443 -16.98 40.81 34.05
N GLY A 444 -17.70 39.70 34.28
CA GLY A 444 -18.55 39.50 35.46
C GLY A 444 -20.00 39.97 35.32
N GLY A 445 -20.47 40.19 34.09
CA GLY A 445 -21.83 40.63 33.78
C GLY A 445 -22.88 39.51 33.72
N HIS A 446 -23.97 39.79 33.02
CA HIS A 446 -25.09 38.88 32.75
C HIS A 446 -25.27 38.72 31.23
N ILE A 447 -25.20 37.49 30.72
CA ILE A 447 -25.59 37.19 29.34
C ILE A 447 -27.09 36.90 29.32
N ALA A 448 -27.80 37.51 28.38
CA ALA A 448 -29.18 37.17 28.02
C ALA A 448 -29.22 36.70 26.56
N LEU A 449 -29.73 35.49 26.32
CA LEU A 449 -29.99 34.99 24.96
C LEU A 449 -31.44 35.27 24.58
N GLY A 450 -31.66 35.79 23.38
CA GLY A 450 -33.00 36.10 22.86
C GLY A 450 -33.60 37.45 23.31
N HIS A 451 -32.87 38.28 24.07
CA HIS A 451 -33.40 39.56 24.57
C HIS A 451 -32.29 40.57 24.89
N GLU A 452 -32.53 41.85 24.63
CA GLU A 452 -31.67 42.96 25.03
C GLU A 452 -31.95 43.41 26.48
N GLN A 453 -30.99 44.10 27.09
CA GLN A 453 -30.95 44.52 28.48
C GLN A 453 -30.64 46.03 28.57
N ASP A 454 -31.54 46.87 29.12
CA ASP A 454 -31.24 48.24 29.59
C ASP A 454 -30.53 48.23 31.00
N GLY A 455 -30.00 47.08 31.43
CA GLY A 455 -29.31 46.91 32.71
C GLY A 455 -29.04 45.44 33.06
N VAL A 456 -28.13 45.18 34.01
CA VAL A 456 -27.71 43.81 34.36
C VAL A 456 -28.89 42.96 34.86
N ASN A 457 -29.42 42.09 34.00
CA ASN A 457 -30.68 41.35 34.19
C ASN A 457 -31.87 42.24 34.59
N ASP A 458 -31.99 43.41 33.97
CA ASP A 458 -33.11 44.35 34.17
C ASP A 458 -33.42 45.10 32.87
N GLY A 459 -34.53 45.84 32.84
CA GLY A 459 -34.82 46.78 31.77
C GLY A 459 -35.19 46.15 30.42
N TYR A 460 -35.63 44.90 30.41
CA TYR A 460 -36.07 44.17 29.22
C TYR A 460 -37.26 44.87 28.50
N ASP A 461 -37.01 45.66 27.44
CA ASP A 461 -38.07 46.25 26.61
C ASP A 461 -38.67 45.20 25.64
N PRO A 462 -40.00 45.01 25.63
CA PRO A 462 -40.65 44.02 24.76
C PRO A 462 -40.39 44.21 23.26
N THR A 463 -39.93 45.37 22.79
CA THR A 463 -39.57 45.61 21.40
C THR A 463 -38.14 45.21 21.05
N GLN A 464 -37.28 44.83 22.00
CA GLN A 464 -35.86 44.49 21.74
C GLN A 464 -35.55 43.02 22.05
N ARG A 465 -36.38 42.11 21.50
CA ARG A 465 -36.39 40.66 21.79
C ARG A 465 -36.44 39.83 20.52
N LEU A 466 -35.91 38.61 20.56
CA LEU A 466 -36.08 37.65 19.47
C LEU A 466 -37.52 37.16 19.37
N VAL A 467 -38.09 37.25 18.17
CA VAL A 467 -39.31 36.51 17.76
C VAL A 467 -38.88 35.48 16.73
N GLY A 468 -38.52 34.30 17.20
CA GLY A 468 -37.79 33.31 16.41
C GLY A 468 -37.18 32.22 17.28
N GLU A 469 -36.21 31.52 16.74
CA GLU A 469 -35.60 30.32 17.33
C GLU A 469 -34.06 30.46 17.34
N LEU A 470 -33.42 29.95 18.39
CA LEU A 470 -31.97 29.79 18.50
C LEU A 470 -31.61 28.32 18.71
N ASP A 471 -30.43 27.97 18.22
CA ASP A 471 -29.81 26.66 18.34
C ASP A 471 -28.28 26.84 18.39
N GLU A 472 -27.56 25.89 19.00
CA GLU A 472 -26.09 25.80 19.00
C GLU A 472 -25.31 27.11 19.32
N VAL A 473 -25.67 27.80 20.41
CA VAL A 473 -25.05 29.08 20.80
C VAL A 473 -23.71 28.86 21.51
N ALA A 474 -22.61 29.37 20.95
CA ALA A 474 -21.26 29.24 21.49
C ALA A 474 -20.53 30.59 21.61
N LEU A 475 -19.74 30.74 22.69
CA LEU A 475 -18.87 31.90 22.94
C LEU A 475 -17.40 31.43 22.96
N TYR A 476 -16.51 32.19 22.33
CA TYR A 476 -15.08 31.87 22.22
C TYR A 476 -14.22 33.03 22.74
N ASP A 477 -13.07 32.69 23.35
CA ASP A 477 -12.01 33.62 23.80
C ASP A 477 -11.03 34.05 22.68
N HIS A 478 -11.38 33.72 21.44
CA HIS A 478 -10.57 33.95 20.25
C HIS A 478 -11.45 34.17 19.02
N VAL A 479 -10.83 34.60 17.91
CA VAL A 479 -11.49 34.82 16.62
C VAL A 479 -11.56 33.52 15.84
N LEU A 480 -12.77 33.09 15.48
CA LEU A 480 -13.00 32.09 14.44
C LEU A 480 -12.67 32.69 13.07
N GLY A 481 -11.82 32.00 12.32
CA GLY A 481 -11.49 32.35 10.93
C GLY A 481 -12.53 31.85 9.94
N PRO A 482 -12.44 32.26 8.65
CA PRO A 482 -13.37 31.81 7.61
C PRO A 482 -13.42 30.29 7.46
N ASP A 483 -12.27 29.61 7.57
CA ASP A 483 -12.21 28.14 7.47
C ASP A 483 -12.96 27.45 8.63
N ALA A 484 -12.96 28.05 9.83
CA ALA A 484 -13.68 27.52 10.98
C ALA A 484 -15.19 27.78 10.86
N ALA A 485 -15.59 29.01 10.51
CA ALA A 485 -17.00 29.34 10.28
C ALA A 485 -17.62 28.43 9.19
N LEU A 486 -16.91 28.20 8.07
CA LEU A 486 -17.35 27.30 7.02
C LEU A 486 -17.40 25.83 7.48
N ALA A 487 -16.41 25.36 8.25
CA ALA A 487 -16.41 24.01 8.78
C ALA A 487 -17.59 23.76 9.74
N HIS A 488 -17.90 24.72 10.63
CA HIS A 488 -18.99 24.60 11.60
C HIS A 488 -20.36 24.63 10.91
N TYR A 489 -20.55 25.52 9.93
CA TYR A 489 -21.75 25.55 9.09
C TYR A 489 -22.01 24.19 8.42
N ASN A 490 -21.01 23.66 7.71
CA ASN A 490 -21.14 22.38 7.00
C ASN A 490 -21.31 21.19 7.95
N ALA A 491 -20.74 21.26 9.17
CA ALA A 491 -20.84 20.19 10.17
C ALA A 491 -22.27 19.95 10.64
N LEU A 492 -23.06 21.01 10.84
CA LEU A 492 -24.42 20.92 11.36
C LEU A 492 -25.46 20.74 10.24
N GLN A 493 -25.20 21.25 9.04
CA GLN A 493 -26.01 20.97 7.84
C GLN A 493 -25.88 19.53 7.31
N GLY A 494 -25.04 18.68 7.91
CA GLY A 494 -24.75 17.33 7.42
C GLY A 494 -23.88 17.28 6.15
N LEU A 495 -23.46 18.43 5.62
CA LEU A 495 -22.72 18.57 4.35
C LEU A 495 -21.27 18.08 4.40
N MET A 496 -20.76 17.68 5.57
CA MET A 496 -19.48 16.95 5.71
C MET A 496 -19.69 15.45 6.02
N CYS A 497 -20.91 14.95 5.86
CA CYS A 497 -21.36 13.67 6.42
C CYS A 497 -22.13 12.77 5.42
N GLU A 498 -22.15 13.11 4.12
CA GLU A 498 -22.75 12.32 3.01
C GLU A 498 -21.73 11.96 1.92
#